data_AF-A0A2D6SSJ0-F1
#
_entry.id   AF-A0A2D6SSJ0-F1
#
_cell.length_a   1.000
_cell.length_b   1.000
_cell.length_c   1.000
_cell.angle_alpha   90.00
_cell.angle_beta   90.00
_cell.angle_gamma   90.00
#
_symmetry.space_group_name_H-M   'P 1'
#
loop_
_entity.id
_entity.type
_entity.pdbx_description
1 polymer ?
#
loop_
_entity_poly.entity_id
_entity_poly.type
_entity_poly.pdbx_seq_one_letter_code
_entity_poly.pdbx_strand_id
1 'polypeptide(L)'
;MTPNLHTSPLNDVLIETGRSLLQYVGECWPWTHHDADEIRKQLDGLVARQRESVGSLVSLINSHTPTFDIGSYPTEYTDLHFVALDFLLLELVDNQRNVVVRIEQTIVEFDDDAIKTFLKETLTDEQSVLEGLRKIAAASN
;
A
#
# COMPACT_ATOMS: atom_id res chain seq x y z
N MET A 1 20.16 -14.36 -17.39
CA MET A 1 19.01 -13.95 -16.57
C MET A 1 18.77 -12.49 -16.93
N THR A 2 17.79 -12.24 -17.79
CA THR A 2 17.58 -10.93 -18.43
C THR A 2 17.24 -9.88 -17.37
N PRO A 3 18.00 -8.78 -17.24
CA PRO A 3 17.61 -7.68 -16.39
C PRO A 3 16.32 -7.11 -16.98
N ASN A 4 15.24 -7.10 -16.21
CA ASN A 4 13.98 -6.52 -16.66
C ASN A 4 14.22 -5.01 -16.80
N LEU A 5 14.33 -4.57 -18.06
CA LEU A 5 14.22 -3.17 -18.44
C LEU A 5 12.82 -2.70 -18.02
N HIS A 6 12.69 -1.47 -17.48
CA HIS A 6 11.43 -0.70 -17.23
C HIS A 6 10.92 -0.49 -15.78
N THR A 7 11.74 -0.45 -14.73
CA THR A 7 11.25 0.06 -13.42
C THR A 7 11.52 1.55 -13.28
N SER A 8 10.56 2.36 -13.74
CA SER A 8 10.48 3.77 -13.34
C SER A 8 10.20 3.85 -11.84
N PRO A 9 10.74 4.83 -11.10
CA PRO A 9 10.40 5.02 -9.68
C PRO A 9 8.89 5.14 -9.41
N LEU A 10 8.10 5.64 -10.38
CA LEU A 10 6.63 5.61 -10.29
C LEU A 10 6.04 4.20 -10.32
N ASN A 11 6.63 3.31 -11.12
CA ASN A 11 6.19 1.91 -11.19
C ASN A 11 6.49 1.19 -9.87
N ASP A 12 7.60 1.51 -9.22
CA ASP A 12 7.92 0.94 -7.91
C ASP A 12 6.93 1.42 -6.85
N VAL A 13 6.57 2.72 -6.83
CA VAL A 13 5.50 3.23 -5.96
C VAL A 13 4.17 2.52 -6.24
N LEU A 14 3.81 2.32 -7.51
CA LEU A 14 2.60 1.59 -7.87
C LEU A 14 2.61 0.15 -7.32
N ILE A 15 3.73 -0.57 -7.48
CA ILE A 15 3.85 -1.94 -7.00
C ILE A 15 3.78 -1.98 -5.47
N GLU A 16 4.54 -1.14 -4.78
CA GLU A 16 4.56 -1.11 -3.30
C GLU A 16 3.19 -0.76 -2.72
N THR A 17 2.46 0.21 -3.30
CA THR A 17 1.11 0.57 -2.85
C THR A 17 0.06 -0.47 -3.25
N GLY A 18 0.12 -0.96 -4.50
CA GLY A 18 -0.86 -1.89 -5.08
C GLY A 18 -0.68 -3.35 -4.67
N ARG A 19 0.49 -3.70 -4.12
CA ARG A 19 0.83 -5.01 -3.55
C ARG A 19 1.25 -4.88 -2.08
N SER A 20 0.79 -3.83 -1.41
CA SER A 20 0.97 -3.65 0.03
C SER A 20 0.29 -4.79 0.80
N LEU A 21 0.71 -5.00 2.05
CA LEU A 21 0.06 -5.95 2.94
C LEU A 21 -1.40 -5.56 3.22
N LEU A 22 -1.72 -4.25 3.20
CA LEU A 22 -3.09 -3.77 3.35
C LEU A 22 -3.98 -4.23 2.19
N GLN A 23 -3.51 -4.11 0.94
CA GLN A 23 -4.25 -4.64 -0.21
C GLN A 23 -4.42 -6.15 -0.13
N TYR A 24 -3.37 -6.86 0.29
CA TYR A 24 -3.43 -8.31 0.48
C TYR A 24 -4.50 -8.72 1.49
N VAL A 25 -4.52 -8.09 2.67
CA VAL A 25 -5.53 -8.38 3.72
C VAL A 25 -6.94 -8.05 3.26
N GLY A 26 -7.11 -7.02 2.43
CA GLY A 26 -8.40 -6.68 1.82
C GLY A 26 -8.91 -7.71 0.81
N GLU A 27 -8.03 -8.55 0.25
CA GLU A 27 -8.38 -9.65 -0.66
C GLU A 27 -8.43 -11.00 0.07
N CYS A 28 -7.56 -11.19 1.05
CA CYS A 28 -7.31 -12.42 1.78
C CYS A 28 -7.35 -12.14 3.29
N TRP A 29 -8.56 -12.07 3.85
CA TRP A 29 -8.74 -11.85 5.27
C TRP A 29 -8.25 -13.08 6.08
N PRO A 30 -7.42 -12.90 7.13
CA PRO A 30 -6.93 -13.99 7.97
C PRO A 30 -8.07 -14.69 8.72
N TRP A 31 -7.81 -15.91 9.21
CA TRP A 31 -8.77 -16.60 10.06
C TRP A 31 -8.72 -16.04 11.48
N THR A 32 -9.71 -15.23 11.84
CA THR A 32 -9.80 -14.53 13.13
C THR A 32 -11.09 -14.87 13.87
N HIS A 33 -11.15 -14.59 15.17
CA HIS A 33 -12.37 -14.72 15.96
C HIS A 33 -13.47 -13.74 15.49
N HIS A 34 -14.73 -14.05 15.81
CA HIS A 34 -15.92 -13.26 15.40
C HIS A 34 -15.90 -11.80 15.89
N ASP A 35 -15.20 -11.49 16.98
CA ASP A 35 -15.10 -10.12 17.50
C ASP A 35 -14.25 -9.18 16.60
N ALA A 36 -13.62 -9.73 15.55
CA ALA A 36 -12.82 -8.97 14.59
C ALA A 36 -13.64 -8.27 13.49
N ASP A 37 -14.97 -8.46 13.42
CA ASP A 37 -15.81 -7.91 12.35
C ASP A 37 -15.76 -6.36 12.29
N GLU A 38 -15.67 -5.69 13.43
CA GLU A 38 -15.57 -4.22 13.48
C GLU A 38 -14.18 -3.74 13.01
N ILE A 39 -13.10 -4.44 13.40
CA ILE A 39 -11.75 -4.17 12.91
C ILE A 39 -11.68 -4.36 11.40
N ARG A 40 -12.26 -5.45 10.89
CA ARG A 40 -12.34 -5.73 9.45
C ARG A 40 -13.04 -4.60 8.70
N LYS A 41 -14.19 -4.14 9.20
CA LYS A 41 -14.93 -3.03 8.58
C LYS A 41 -14.12 -1.73 8.53
N GLN A 42 -13.35 -1.43 9.58
CA GLN A 42 -12.48 -0.27 9.58
C GLN A 42 -11.33 -0.42 8.58
N LEU A 43 -10.73 -1.61 8.50
CA LEU A 43 -9.70 -1.92 7.51
C LEU A 43 -10.22 -1.87 6.07
N ASP A 44 -11.44 -2.36 5.79
CA ASP A 44 -12.06 -2.28 4.47
C ASP A 44 -12.15 -0.83 3.97
N GLY A 45 -12.44 0.12 4.88
CA GLY A 45 -12.42 1.54 4.55
C GLY A 45 -11.04 2.08 4.16
N LEU A 46 -9.98 1.60 4.82
CA LEU A 46 -8.59 1.96 4.50
C LEU A 46 -8.11 1.30 3.22
N VAL A 47 -8.49 0.03 2.98
CA VAL A 47 -8.24 -0.69 1.73
C VAL A 47 -8.86 0.05 0.55
N ALA A 48 -10.12 0.45 0.67
CA ALA A 48 -10.81 1.21 -0.37
C ALA A 48 -10.09 2.53 -0.69
N ARG A 49 -9.66 3.27 0.34
CA ARG A 49 -8.91 4.51 0.16
C ARG A 49 -7.59 4.29 -0.57
N GLN A 50 -6.80 3.29 -0.17
CA GLN A 50 -5.54 3.00 -0.85
C GLN A 50 -5.75 2.52 -2.30
N ARG A 51 -6.89 1.87 -2.61
CA ARG A 51 -7.26 1.53 -4.00
C ARG A 51 -7.51 2.77 -4.86
N GLU A 52 -8.02 3.86 -4.28
CA GLU A 52 -8.16 5.13 -4.99
C GLU A 52 -6.78 5.72 -5.34
N SER A 53 -5.81 5.66 -4.41
CA SER A 53 -4.42 6.04 -4.67
C SER A 53 -3.81 5.21 -5.81
N VAL A 54 -4.00 3.88 -5.76
CA VAL A 54 -3.52 2.95 -6.81
C VAL A 54 -4.14 3.28 -8.16
N GLY A 55 -5.45 3.50 -8.23
CA GLY A 55 -6.13 3.89 -9.47
C GLY A 55 -5.60 5.20 -10.05
N SER A 56 -5.29 6.15 -9.18
CA SER A 56 -4.72 7.45 -9.56
C SER A 56 -3.29 7.28 -10.11
N LEU A 57 -2.45 6.48 -9.44
CA LEU A 57 -1.10 6.13 -9.89
C LEU A 57 -1.10 5.43 -11.25
N VAL A 58 -1.98 4.44 -11.44
CA VAL A 58 -2.17 3.75 -12.72
C VAL A 58 -2.55 4.73 -13.83
N SER A 59 -3.43 5.68 -13.54
CA SER A 59 -3.86 6.70 -14.51
C SER A 59 -2.70 7.62 -14.90
N LEU A 60 -1.91 8.08 -13.93
CA LEU A 60 -0.72 8.90 -14.17
C LEU A 60 0.33 8.14 -15.00
N ILE A 61 0.63 6.89 -14.65
CA ILE A 61 1.65 6.10 -15.35
C ILE A 61 1.21 5.83 -16.79
N ASN A 62 -0.05 5.43 -17.00
CA ASN A 62 -0.60 5.19 -18.34
C ASN A 62 -0.51 6.42 -19.25
N SER A 63 -0.69 7.63 -18.72
CA SER A 63 -0.59 8.84 -19.55
C SER A 63 0.83 9.16 -19.99
N HIS A 64 1.85 8.60 -19.33
CA HIS A 64 3.26 8.87 -19.60
C HIS A 64 4.02 7.69 -20.20
N THR A 65 3.57 6.45 -20.00
CA THR A 65 4.26 5.25 -20.45
C THR A 65 3.27 4.18 -20.90
N PRO A 66 3.42 3.61 -22.12
CA PRO A 66 2.47 2.64 -22.66
C PRO A 66 2.56 1.23 -22.06
N THR A 67 3.58 0.96 -21.23
CA THR A 67 3.81 -0.35 -20.58
C THR A 67 4.34 -0.16 -19.17
N PHE A 68 3.65 -0.73 -18.18
CA PHE A 68 4.06 -0.72 -16.77
C PHE A 68 3.73 -2.07 -16.12
N ASP A 69 4.38 -2.38 -15.00
CA ASP A 69 4.19 -3.63 -14.27
C ASP A 69 3.30 -3.40 -13.04
N ILE A 70 2.34 -4.29 -12.84
CA ILE A 70 1.42 -4.27 -11.69
C ILE A 70 1.92 -5.12 -10.52
N GLY A 71 3.02 -5.85 -10.69
CA GLY A 71 3.65 -6.66 -9.67
C GLY A 71 2.82 -7.86 -9.22
N SER A 72 3.39 -8.63 -8.29
CA SER A 72 2.76 -9.75 -7.59
C SER A 72 2.91 -9.57 -6.09
N TYR A 73 2.00 -10.14 -5.30
CA TYR A 73 2.13 -10.13 -3.85
C TYR A 73 3.39 -10.91 -3.41
N PRO A 74 4.17 -10.40 -2.46
CA PRO A 74 5.24 -11.15 -1.81
C PRO A 74 4.75 -12.48 -1.24
N THR A 75 5.53 -13.56 -1.43
CA THR A 75 5.14 -14.90 -0.97
C THR A 75 5.03 -14.99 0.56
N GLU A 76 5.82 -14.21 1.28
CA GLU A 76 5.84 -14.13 2.75
C GLU A 76 4.50 -13.68 3.36
N TYR A 77 3.64 -12.98 2.61
CA TYR A 77 2.32 -12.60 3.12
C TYR A 77 1.43 -13.81 3.42
N THR A 78 1.67 -14.94 2.75
CA THR A 78 0.91 -16.19 3.00
C THR A 78 1.16 -16.77 4.40
N ASP A 79 2.30 -16.44 5.01
CA ASP A 79 2.63 -16.88 6.37
C ASP A 79 1.77 -16.14 7.43
N LEU A 80 1.20 -14.98 7.08
CA LEU A 80 0.39 -14.14 7.96
C LEU A 80 -1.06 -14.61 8.11
N HIS A 81 -1.48 -15.68 7.43
CA HIS A 81 -2.82 -16.24 7.60
C HIS A 81 -3.04 -16.94 8.96
N PHE A 82 -1.97 -17.29 9.67
CA PHE A 82 -2.02 -18.09 10.90
C PHE A 82 -1.56 -17.33 12.15
N VAL A 83 -1.36 -16.02 12.04
CA VAL A 83 -0.88 -15.18 13.15
C VAL A 83 -2.04 -14.55 13.92
N ALA A 84 -1.76 -14.09 15.14
CA ALA A 84 -2.72 -13.32 15.92
C ALA A 84 -3.04 -11.99 15.22
N LEU A 85 -4.29 -11.52 15.36
CA LEU A 85 -4.74 -10.28 14.72
C LEU A 85 -3.92 -9.07 15.16
N ASP A 86 -3.56 -8.96 16.45
CA ASP A 86 -2.75 -7.84 16.95
C ASP A 86 -1.36 -7.81 16.32
N PHE A 87 -0.76 -8.98 16.09
CA PHE A 87 0.51 -9.07 15.37
C PHE A 87 0.35 -8.60 13.92
N LEU A 88 -0.69 -9.05 13.22
CA LEU A 88 -0.97 -8.60 11.86
C LEU A 88 -1.19 -7.08 11.77
N LEU A 89 -1.87 -6.47 12.75
CA LEU A 89 -2.09 -5.02 12.79
C LEU A 89 -0.78 -4.24 12.90
N LEU A 90 0.21 -4.75 13.63
CA LEU A 90 1.55 -4.14 13.71
C LEU A 90 2.29 -4.27 12.37
N GLU A 91 2.26 -5.44 11.75
CA GLU A 91 2.85 -5.67 10.43
C GLU A 91 2.23 -4.78 9.35
N LEU A 92 0.92 -4.54 9.41
CA LEU A 92 0.23 -3.60 8.52
C LEU A 92 0.74 -2.16 8.69
N VAL A 93 0.96 -1.71 9.93
CA VAL A 93 1.51 -0.38 10.20
C VAL A 93 2.94 -0.25 9.66
N ASP A 94 3.78 -1.25 9.88
CA ASP A 94 5.17 -1.24 9.41
C ASP A 94 5.26 -1.31 7.88
N ASN A 95 4.44 -2.15 7.23
CA ASN A 95 4.35 -2.22 5.78
C ASN A 95 3.88 -0.88 5.18
N GLN A 96 2.82 -0.28 5.74
CA GLN A 96 2.33 1.02 5.27
C GLN A 96 3.34 2.15 5.48
N ARG A 97 4.14 2.10 6.56
CA ARG A 97 5.25 3.04 6.75
C ARG A 97 6.25 2.93 5.62
N ASN A 98 6.57 1.72 5.16
CA ASN A 98 7.49 1.51 4.05
C ASN A 98 6.94 2.07 2.73
N VAL A 99 5.64 1.94 2.48
CA VAL A 99 4.96 2.58 1.33
C VAL A 99 5.13 4.11 1.38
N VAL A 100 4.85 4.74 2.53
CA VAL A 100 5.02 6.19 2.73
C VAL A 100 6.46 6.62 2.45
N VAL A 101 7.45 5.90 3.02
CA VAL A 101 8.88 6.18 2.81
C VAL A 101 9.26 6.04 1.33
N ARG A 102 8.72 5.04 0.63
CA ARG A 102 8.98 4.86 -0.81
C ARG A 102 8.50 6.07 -1.61
N ILE A 103 7.28 6.56 -1.34
CA ILE A 103 6.74 7.74 -2.02
C ILE A 103 7.59 8.98 -1.72
N GLU A 104 8.02 9.18 -0.48
CA GLU A 104 8.91 10.28 -0.09
C GLU A 104 10.24 10.25 -0.86
N GLN A 105 10.86 9.08 -0.97
CA GLN A 105 12.08 8.90 -1.75
C GLN A 105 11.84 9.22 -3.23
N THR A 106 10.76 8.69 -3.80
CA THR A 106 10.42 8.90 -5.21
C THR A 106 10.16 10.38 -5.54
N ILE A 107 9.55 11.16 -4.63
CA ILE A 107 9.39 12.61 -4.82
C ILE A 107 10.73 13.33 -5.03
N VAL A 108 11.78 12.87 -4.34
CA VAL A 108 13.13 13.46 -4.45
C VAL A 108 13.84 12.99 -5.73
N GLU A 109 13.51 11.81 -6.24
CA GLU A 109 14.11 11.23 -7.45
C GLU A 109 13.58 11.84 -8.76
N PHE A 110 12.39 12.46 -8.76
CA PHE A 110 11.86 13.14 -9.93
C PHE A 110 12.32 14.59 -10.01
N ASP A 111 12.40 15.13 -11.23
CA ASP A 111 12.61 16.57 -11.46
C ASP A 111 11.33 17.31 -11.85
N ASP A 112 10.37 16.60 -12.44
CA ASP A 112 9.10 17.15 -12.93
C ASP A 112 8.18 17.61 -11.79
N ASP A 113 7.84 18.91 -11.77
CA ASP A 113 7.01 19.53 -10.73
C ASP A 113 5.56 19.03 -10.71
N ALA A 114 5.01 18.65 -11.87
CA ALA A 114 3.66 18.11 -11.95
C ALA A 114 3.60 16.71 -11.34
N ILE A 115 4.59 15.85 -11.65
CA ILE A 115 4.72 14.52 -11.05
C ILE A 115 4.97 14.64 -9.54
N LYS A 116 5.84 15.57 -9.11
CA LYS A 116 6.07 15.83 -7.67
C LYS A 116 4.80 16.26 -6.94
N THR A 117 4.00 17.12 -7.55
CA THR A 117 2.75 17.60 -6.96
C THR A 117 1.78 16.44 -6.77
N PHE A 118 1.58 15.62 -7.79
CA PHE A 118 0.75 14.42 -7.71
C PHE A 118 1.25 13.43 -6.63
N LEU A 119 2.57 13.19 -6.57
CA LEU A 119 3.14 12.29 -5.57
C LEU A 119 2.98 12.83 -4.13
N LYS A 120 3.01 14.15 -3.93
CA LYS A 120 2.73 14.77 -2.61
C LYS A 120 1.27 14.65 -2.20
N GLU A 121 0.35 14.73 -3.15
CA GLU A 121 -1.08 14.46 -2.90
C GLU A 121 -1.26 12.98 -2.50
N THR A 122 -0.69 12.06 -3.28
CA THR A 122 -0.70 10.62 -2.98
C THR A 122 -0.07 10.34 -1.61
N LEU A 123 1.06 10.99 -1.28
CA LEU A 123 1.72 10.87 0.01
C LEU A 123 0.79 11.28 1.16
N THR A 124 0.02 12.36 0.99
CA THR A 124 -0.92 12.84 2.00
C THR A 124 -2.01 11.80 2.27
N ASP A 125 -2.54 11.17 1.22
CA ASP A 125 -3.53 10.10 1.36
C ASP A 125 -2.94 8.86 2.05
N GLU A 126 -1.75 8.42 1.65
CA GLU A 126 -1.09 7.26 2.27
C GLU A 126 -0.67 7.50 3.73
N GLN A 127 -0.33 8.75 4.08
CA GLN A 127 -0.13 9.16 5.48
C GLN A 127 -1.45 9.11 6.27
N SER A 128 -2.58 9.50 5.67
CA SER A 128 -3.89 9.35 6.29
C SER A 128 -4.27 7.87 6.50
N VAL A 129 -3.89 6.99 5.57
CA VAL A 129 -4.07 5.53 5.72
C VAL A 129 -3.22 5.01 6.89
N LEU A 130 -1.94 5.41 6.96
CA LEU A 130 -1.03 5.04 8.05
C LEU A 130 -1.57 5.45 9.43
N GLU A 131 -2.06 6.69 9.55
CA GLU A 131 -2.67 7.17 10.79
C GLU A 131 -3.96 6.41 11.14
N GLY A 132 -4.74 5.99 10.15
CA GLY A 132 -5.88 5.09 10.33
C GLY A 132 -5.46 3.74 10.92
N LEU A 133 -4.45 3.09 10.32
CA LEU A 133 -3.92 1.81 10.80
C LEU A 133 -3.39 1.90 12.24
N ARG A 134 -2.65 2.97 12.55
CA ARG A 134 -2.14 3.22 13.91
C ARG A 134 -3.25 3.32 14.95
N LYS A 135 -4.37 3.96 14.62
CA LYS A 135 -5.53 4.05 15.51
C LYS A 135 -6.18 2.69 15.75
N ILE A 136 -6.33 1.89 14.70
CA ILE A 136 -6.88 0.53 14.80
C ILE A 136 -5.97 -0.34 15.68
N ALA A 137 -4.66 -0.35 15.41
CA ALA A 137 -3.68 -1.11 16.17
C ALA A 137 -3.61 -0.69 17.65
N ALA A 138 -3.72 0.61 17.94
CA ALA A 138 -3.73 1.10 19.31
C ALA A 138 -5.01 0.75 20.09
N ALA A 139 -6.14 0.58 19.40
CA ALA A 139 -7.42 0.21 20.01
C ALA A 139 -7.58 -1.30 20.28
N SER A 140 -6.73 -2.13 19.68
CA SER A 140 -6.73 -3.59 19.84
C SER A 140 -5.89 -4.08 21.04
N ASN A 141 -5.09 -3.19 21.64
CA ASN A 141 -4.23 -3.47 22.81
C ASN A 141 -4.91 -3.13 24.15
#